data_AF-A0ABD3SEH8-F1
#
_entry.id   AF-A0ABD3SEH8-F1
#
_cell.length_a   1.000
_cell.length_b   1.000
_cell.length_c   1.000
_cell.angle_alpha   90.00
_cell.angle_beta   90.00
_cell.angle_gamma   90.00
#
_symmetry.space_group_name_H-M   'P 1'
#
loop_
_entity.id
_entity.type
_entity.pdbx_description
1 polymer ?
#
loop_
_entity_poly.entity_id
_entity_poly.type
_entity_poly.pdbx_seq_one_letter_code
_entity_poly.pdbx_strand_id
1 'polypeptide(L)'
;MSAAAARRKKQLAMRAASSSAAPPPPPGGDSTAVQDPAATTTPVPPSSGSGGTDPIRLRLDGLLRDPSLSNESVAYEALQLAQSSVRRYVKLGKFDEASSSAYVACMALLRGGGRVAVSSQLLTVLVGVLVETHTACTTPWVDRFKDLDGAYRLALDADVAMGPDERGRLQRLHLQILRKGLRWSNDLGATRHGDVGIHGLLGEHCWNMSCDEAVVGDGGNGDKDGKKGEEDDDDDDDDDERLDIGLRNSAVTHYALAGDIDAIIRRLKSLPSPTSDELAHGHVCPPSQRDALLTRSVLVLLAIENLRDAAFLVRSYLKEIENASGRTNDALRNSYLDKSDGIAPSHAIFCSMMIRICEKDVKTAPLFTWLVRNFGQELGTMHDPETVRAYTTKIGRVYFDIQPPPSMMSMMENMMSSMGGGGGGGRGGMMPGGMNPAAMMQAMQAMQGGGM
;
A
#
# COMPACT_ATOMS: atom_id res chain seq x y z
N MET A 1 8.71 16.51 -13.39
CA MET A 1 9.63 15.34 -13.42
C MET A 1 10.21 15.21 -12.01
N SER A 2 9.96 14.12 -11.28
CA SER A 2 10.35 14.05 -9.85
C SER A 2 11.87 14.00 -9.67
N ALA A 3 12.38 14.43 -8.51
CA ALA A 3 13.81 14.36 -8.20
C ALA A 3 14.38 12.94 -8.35
N ALA A 4 13.57 11.90 -8.09
CA ALA A 4 13.94 10.50 -8.32
C ALA A 4 14.13 10.18 -9.81
N ALA A 5 13.27 10.70 -10.69
CA ALA A 5 13.40 10.52 -12.14
C ALA A 5 14.66 11.22 -12.70
N ALA A 6 15.00 12.40 -12.17
CA ALA A 6 16.22 13.13 -12.54
C ALA A 6 17.50 12.40 -12.08
N ARG A 7 17.50 11.84 -10.86
CA ARG A 7 18.60 11.01 -10.34
C ARG A 7 18.77 9.71 -11.14
N ARG A 8 17.66 9.05 -11.52
CA ARG A 8 17.64 7.87 -12.40
C ARG A 8 18.26 8.16 -13.77
N LYS A 9 17.91 9.29 -14.39
CA LYS A 9 18.49 9.70 -15.68
C LYS A 9 20.00 9.93 -15.58
N LYS A 10 20.47 10.55 -14.48
CA LYS A 10 21.91 10.80 -14.24
C LYS A 10 22.70 9.51 -14.00
N GLN A 11 22.17 8.56 -13.21
CA GLN A 11 22.85 7.29 -12.96
C GLN A 11 22.86 6.35 -14.18
N LEU A 12 21.77 6.29 -14.95
CA LEU A 12 21.76 5.55 -16.23
C LEU A 12 22.80 6.11 -17.21
N ALA A 13 22.98 7.44 -17.24
CA ALA A 13 24.04 8.06 -18.02
C ALA A 13 25.46 7.68 -17.53
N MET A 14 25.67 7.58 -16.21
CA MET A 14 26.97 7.14 -15.66
C MET A 14 27.26 5.66 -15.95
N ARG A 15 26.23 4.80 -15.96
CA ARG A 15 26.36 3.38 -16.30
C ARG A 15 26.61 3.15 -17.79
N ALA A 16 25.99 3.94 -18.66
CA ALA A 16 26.27 3.91 -20.10
C ALA A 16 27.69 4.40 -20.41
N ALA A 17 28.20 5.37 -19.64
CA ALA A 17 29.57 5.85 -19.78
C ALA A 17 30.61 4.76 -19.41
N SER A 18 30.35 3.95 -18.39
CA SER A 18 31.25 2.87 -17.97
C SER A 18 31.20 1.62 -18.85
N SER A 19 30.16 1.43 -19.68
CA SER A 19 30.05 0.29 -20.59
C SER A 19 30.54 0.55 -22.03
N SER A 20 31.09 1.74 -22.33
CA SER A 20 31.53 2.12 -23.69
C SER A 20 32.94 1.69 -24.08
N ALA A 21 33.66 0.95 -23.23
CA ALA A 21 34.94 0.36 -23.59
C ALA A 21 34.71 -0.86 -24.52
N ALA A 22 34.70 -0.61 -25.83
CA ALA A 22 34.57 -1.65 -26.84
C ALA A 22 35.77 -2.63 -26.76
N PRO A 23 35.54 -3.96 -26.77
CA PRO A 23 36.62 -4.93 -26.86
C PRO A 23 37.31 -4.84 -28.23
N PRO A 24 38.63 -5.10 -28.31
CA PRO A 24 39.36 -5.08 -29.57
C PRO A 24 38.82 -6.14 -30.55
N PRO A 25 38.85 -5.86 -31.87
CA PRO A 25 38.37 -6.80 -32.87
C PRO A 25 39.24 -8.06 -32.90
N PRO A 26 38.64 -9.25 -33.11
CA PRO A 26 39.40 -10.49 -33.24
C PRO A 26 40.22 -10.49 -34.56
N PRO A 27 41.39 -11.13 -34.58
CA PRO A 27 42.17 -11.28 -35.80
C PRO A 27 41.47 -12.31 -36.72
N GLY A 28 41.41 -11.97 -38.02
CA GLY A 28 40.79 -12.79 -39.05
C GLY A 28 41.59 -14.07 -39.35
N GLY A 29 40.85 -15.13 -39.67
CA GLY A 29 41.37 -16.39 -40.16
C GLY A 29 40.29 -17.11 -40.97
N ASP A 30 40.64 -17.48 -42.20
CA ASP A 30 39.79 -18.02 -43.25
C ASP A 30 39.89 -19.56 -43.33
N SER A 31 38.82 -20.19 -43.84
CA SER A 31 38.70 -21.56 -44.39
C SER A 31 38.80 -22.86 -43.54
N THR A 32 37.66 -23.57 -43.56
CA THR A 32 37.41 -25.03 -43.80
C THR A 32 38.16 -26.12 -43.02
N ALA A 33 37.42 -26.93 -42.26
CA ALA A 33 37.27 -28.39 -42.46
C ALA A 33 36.47 -29.05 -41.32
N VAL A 34 35.72 -30.09 -41.69
CA VAL A 34 34.96 -31.03 -40.85
C VAL A 34 35.91 -31.91 -40.01
N GLN A 35 35.67 -32.03 -38.70
CA GLN A 35 35.91 -33.26 -37.89
C GLN A 35 35.52 -33.05 -36.41
N ASP A 36 34.67 -33.94 -35.88
CA ASP A 36 34.68 -34.34 -34.45
C ASP A 36 36.07 -34.91 -34.11
N PRO A 37 36.65 -34.72 -32.90
CA PRO A 37 36.11 -35.36 -31.68
C PRO A 37 36.45 -34.70 -30.31
N ALA A 38 35.88 -35.32 -29.26
CA ALA A 38 36.42 -35.48 -27.90
C ALA A 38 36.62 -34.25 -26.98
N ALA A 39 35.94 -34.34 -25.85
CA ALA A 39 36.07 -33.48 -24.68
C ALA A 39 37.53 -33.39 -24.19
N THR A 40 38.08 -32.17 -24.26
CA THR A 40 39.32 -31.78 -23.58
C THR A 40 39.00 -30.60 -22.67
N THR A 41 39.01 -30.86 -21.37
CA THR A 41 38.96 -29.89 -20.29
C THR A 41 40.25 -29.06 -20.26
N THR A 42 40.19 -27.82 -20.72
CA THR A 42 41.25 -26.82 -20.47
C THR A 42 41.06 -26.19 -19.08
N PRO A 43 42.11 -26.14 -18.23
CA PRO A 43 42.03 -25.49 -16.93
C PRO A 43 42.07 -23.97 -17.10
N VAL A 44 41.06 -23.30 -16.53
CA VAL A 44 41.04 -21.84 -16.33
C VAL A 44 42.21 -21.47 -15.40
N PRO A 45 43.01 -20.44 -15.72
CA PRO A 45 44.11 -20.03 -14.85
C PRO A 45 43.55 -19.55 -13.50
N PRO A 46 44.18 -19.90 -12.37
CA PRO A 46 43.74 -19.44 -11.07
C PRO A 46 43.97 -17.93 -11.01
N SER A 47 42.88 -17.17 -10.94
CA SER A 47 42.93 -15.79 -10.49
C SER A 47 43.40 -15.78 -9.03
N SER A 48 44.69 -15.60 -8.86
CA SER A 48 45.39 -15.47 -7.59
C SER A 48 45.02 -14.14 -6.92
N GLY A 49 43.82 -14.06 -6.38
CA GLY A 49 43.47 -13.13 -5.31
C GLY A 49 43.17 -13.97 -4.09
N SER A 50 44.07 -13.99 -3.11
CA SER A 50 43.88 -14.71 -1.84
C SER A 50 42.62 -14.20 -1.15
N GLY A 51 41.50 -14.86 -1.38
CA GLY A 51 40.23 -14.65 -0.72
C GLY A 51 40.33 -15.14 0.72
N GLY A 52 40.99 -14.35 1.57
CA GLY A 52 40.90 -14.53 3.00
C GLY A 52 39.44 -14.40 3.40
N THR A 53 38.84 -15.50 3.83
CA THR A 53 37.46 -15.54 4.31
C THR A 53 37.31 -14.49 5.41
N ASP A 54 36.40 -13.54 5.23
CA ASP A 54 36.23 -12.41 6.14
C ASP A 54 35.98 -12.94 7.58
N PRO A 55 36.84 -12.62 8.57
CA PRO A 55 36.68 -13.12 9.93
C PRO A 55 35.34 -12.71 10.55
N ILE A 56 34.79 -11.54 10.18
CA ILE A 56 33.48 -11.09 10.64
C ILE A 56 32.39 -12.03 10.12
N ARG A 57 32.48 -12.40 8.83
CA ARG A 57 31.53 -13.32 8.20
C ARG A 57 31.62 -14.72 8.82
N LEU A 58 32.83 -15.22 9.04
CA LEU A 58 33.02 -16.52 9.69
C LEU A 58 32.42 -16.55 11.10
N ARG A 59 32.61 -15.49 11.89
CA ARG A 59 32.01 -15.37 13.23
C ARG A 59 30.49 -15.31 13.15
N LEU A 60 29.94 -14.50 12.23
CA LEU A 60 28.51 -14.40 12.01
C LEU A 60 27.91 -15.77 11.61
N ASP A 61 28.49 -16.44 10.63
CA ASP A 61 28.03 -17.76 10.17
C ASP A 61 28.09 -18.81 11.31
N GLY A 62 29.07 -18.69 12.21
CA GLY A 62 29.16 -19.51 13.42
C GLY A 62 28.00 -19.25 14.38
N LEU A 63 27.72 -17.98 14.69
CA LEU A 63 26.62 -17.59 15.59
C LEU A 63 25.25 -17.96 15.03
N LEU A 64 25.03 -17.76 13.72
CA LEU A 64 23.74 -18.07 13.07
C LEU A 64 23.43 -19.58 13.03
N ARG A 65 24.43 -20.44 13.25
CA ARG A 65 24.28 -21.89 13.36
C ARG A 65 24.34 -22.38 14.80
N ASP A 66 24.61 -21.49 15.76
CA ASP A 66 24.73 -21.84 17.16
C ASP A 66 23.35 -22.24 17.71
N PRO A 67 23.21 -23.42 18.34
CA PRO A 67 21.95 -23.81 18.98
C PRO A 67 21.48 -22.84 20.07
N SER A 68 22.42 -22.05 20.62
CA SER A 68 22.15 -20.99 21.60
C SER A 68 21.73 -19.66 20.97
N LEU A 69 21.48 -19.60 19.65
CA LEU A 69 20.93 -18.41 18.98
C LEU A 69 19.56 -18.00 19.54
N SER A 70 18.85 -18.93 20.19
CA SER A 70 17.64 -18.62 20.95
C SER A 70 17.94 -17.79 22.20
N ASN A 71 19.17 -17.65 22.67
CA ASN A 71 19.53 -16.74 23.76
C ASN A 71 19.63 -15.30 23.24
N GLU A 72 19.06 -14.35 23.99
CA GLU A 72 18.99 -12.94 23.59
C GLU A 72 20.37 -12.32 23.36
N SER A 73 21.34 -12.60 24.24
CA SER A 73 22.71 -12.08 24.10
C SER A 73 23.39 -12.55 22.81
N VAL A 74 23.21 -13.81 22.44
CA VAL A 74 23.77 -14.42 21.23
C VAL A 74 23.08 -13.86 19.99
N ALA A 75 21.74 -13.76 20.02
CA ALA A 75 20.97 -13.14 18.94
C ALA A 75 21.36 -11.68 18.70
N TYR A 76 21.60 -10.92 19.77
CA TYR A 76 22.05 -9.53 19.67
C TYR A 76 23.47 -9.41 19.11
N GLU A 77 24.41 -10.27 19.55
CA GLU A 77 25.76 -10.33 18.95
C GLU A 77 25.67 -10.63 17.45
N ALA A 78 24.85 -11.61 17.06
CA ALA A 78 24.62 -11.96 15.66
C ALA A 78 24.03 -10.78 14.87
N LEU A 79 23.07 -10.04 15.44
CA LEU A 79 22.49 -8.83 14.83
C LEU A 79 23.57 -7.79 14.55
N GLN A 80 24.40 -7.45 15.55
CA GLN A 80 25.44 -6.42 15.42
C GLN A 80 26.47 -6.80 14.35
N LEU A 81 26.89 -8.06 14.32
CA LEU A 81 27.81 -8.56 13.30
C LEU A 81 27.17 -8.58 11.90
N ALA A 82 25.88 -8.93 11.79
CA ALA A 82 25.15 -8.86 10.54
C ALA A 82 25.08 -7.43 10.01
N GLN A 83 24.71 -6.46 10.85
CA GLN A 83 24.67 -5.04 10.46
C GLN A 83 26.05 -4.54 10.01
N SER A 84 27.10 -4.86 10.76
CA SER A 84 28.48 -4.49 10.41
C SER A 84 28.92 -5.09 9.07
N SER A 85 28.68 -6.39 8.88
CA SER A 85 28.97 -7.13 7.64
C SER A 85 28.25 -6.52 6.42
N VAL A 86 26.95 -6.26 6.56
CA VAL A 86 26.12 -5.64 5.51
C VAL A 86 26.67 -4.25 5.14
N ARG A 87 26.95 -3.40 6.13
CA ARG A 87 27.50 -2.05 5.87
C ARG A 87 28.88 -2.11 5.23
N ARG A 88 29.71 -3.08 5.59
CA ARG A 88 31.00 -3.31 4.92
C ARG A 88 30.81 -3.68 3.45
N TYR A 89 29.89 -4.60 3.13
CA TYR A 89 29.62 -4.97 1.75
C TYR A 89 29.11 -3.79 0.91
N VAL A 90 28.21 -2.96 1.47
CA VAL A 90 27.76 -1.73 0.81
C VAL A 90 28.94 -0.79 0.52
N LYS A 91 29.82 -0.54 1.50
CA LYS A 91 31.02 0.30 1.32
C LYS A 91 31.98 -0.24 0.25
N LEU A 92 32.06 -1.55 0.10
CA LEU A 92 32.90 -2.22 -0.91
C LEU A 92 32.23 -2.29 -2.29
N GLY A 93 31.00 -1.78 -2.46
CA GLY A 93 30.25 -1.89 -3.70
C GLY A 93 29.70 -3.30 -3.99
N LYS A 94 29.74 -4.20 -3.01
CA LYS A 94 29.28 -5.59 -3.08
C LYS A 94 27.81 -5.69 -2.69
N PHE A 95 26.94 -5.09 -3.50
CA PHE A 95 25.54 -4.87 -3.15
C PHE A 95 24.73 -6.16 -3.07
N ASP A 96 24.95 -7.10 -3.99
CA ASP A 96 24.24 -8.38 -3.99
C ASP A 96 24.57 -9.21 -2.74
N GLU A 97 25.83 -9.18 -2.30
CA GLU A 97 26.27 -9.81 -1.06
C GLU A 97 25.72 -9.08 0.17
N ALA A 98 25.64 -7.75 0.16
CA ALA A 98 25.05 -6.98 1.26
C ALA A 98 23.59 -7.38 1.50
N SER A 99 22.77 -7.31 0.44
CA SER A 99 21.34 -7.66 0.54
C SER A 99 21.15 -9.14 0.87
N SER A 100 21.91 -10.04 0.24
CA SER A 100 21.80 -11.48 0.50
C SER A 100 22.26 -11.86 1.92
N SER A 101 23.30 -11.21 2.44
CA SER A 101 23.76 -11.43 3.82
C SER A 101 22.72 -10.96 4.84
N ALA A 102 22.08 -9.81 4.61
CA ALA A 102 20.99 -9.33 5.46
C ALA A 102 19.81 -10.32 5.47
N TYR A 103 19.38 -10.78 4.29
CA TYR A 103 18.31 -11.77 4.14
C TYR A 103 18.60 -13.06 4.91
N VAL A 104 19.78 -13.66 4.70
CA VAL A 104 20.17 -14.93 5.36
C VAL A 104 20.19 -14.79 6.88
N ALA A 105 20.71 -13.67 7.39
CA ALA A 105 20.75 -13.42 8.83
C ALA A 105 19.34 -13.22 9.41
N CYS A 106 18.43 -12.49 8.74
CA CYS A 106 17.03 -12.38 9.17
C CYS A 106 16.36 -13.77 9.25
N MET A 107 16.53 -14.60 8.22
CA MET A 107 15.95 -15.94 8.19
C MET A 107 16.47 -16.84 9.32
N ALA A 108 17.77 -16.79 9.60
CA ALA A 108 18.37 -17.56 10.68
C ALA A 108 17.87 -17.09 12.07
N LEU A 109 17.77 -15.78 12.29
CA LEU A 109 17.24 -15.22 13.55
C LEU A 109 15.76 -15.57 13.77
N LEU A 110 14.94 -15.58 12.71
CA LEU A 110 13.53 -15.97 12.79
C LEU A 110 13.38 -17.47 13.03
N ARG A 111 14.00 -18.31 12.19
CA ARG A 111 13.79 -19.77 12.23
C ARG A 111 14.57 -20.48 13.32
N GLY A 112 15.81 -20.06 13.57
CA GLY A 112 16.69 -20.69 14.55
C GLY A 112 16.56 -20.09 15.94
N GLY A 113 16.45 -18.75 16.02
CA GLY A 113 16.39 -18.04 17.30
C GLY A 113 14.99 -17.83 17.85
N GLY A 114 13.95 -17.77 16.98
CA GLY A 114 12.61 -17.32 17.38
C GLY A 114 12.57 -15.86 17.84
N ARG A 115 13.63 -15.07 17.56
CA ARG A 115 13.79 -13.72 18.10
C ARG A 115 13.22 -12.66 17.16
N VAL A 116 11.90 -12.51 17.22
CA VAL A 116 11.14 -11.60 16.35
C VAL A 116 11.57 -10.14 16.50
N ALA A 117 11.75 -9.66 17.73
CA ALA A 117 12.18 -8.27 17.99
C ALA A 117 13.56 -7.95 17.37
N VAL A 118 14.53 -8.82 17.58
CA VAL A 118 15.90 -8.69 17.03
C VAL A 118 15.87 -8.76 15.50
N SER A 119 15.11 -9.72 14.94
CA SER A 119 14.99 -9.85 13.48
C SER A 119 14.30 -8.64 12.84
N SER A 120 13.31 -8.03 13.51
CA SER A 120 12.61 -6.84 13.01
C SER A 120 13.56 -5.65 12.76
N GLN A 121 14.57 -5.49 13.61
CA GLN A 121 15.61 -4.47 13.42
C GLN A 121 16.43 -4.76 12.15
N LEU A 122 16.81 -6.02 11.94
CA LEU A 122 17.59 -6.41 10.76
C LEU A 122 16.77 -6.38 9.47
N LEU A 123 15.48 -6.69 9.53
CA LEU A 123 14.53 -6.55 8.43
C LEU A 123 14.43 -5.10 7.97
N THR A 124 14.39 -4.14 8.91
CA THR A 124 14.43 -2.71 8.57
C THR A 124 15.73 -2.35 7.84
N VAL A 125 16.86 -2.90 8.29
CA VAL A 125 18.15 -2.72 7.61
C VAL A 125 18.14 -3.35 6.22
N LEU A 126 17.57 -4.55 6.04
CA LEU A 126 17.44 -5.21 4.74
C LEU A 126 16.70 -4.32 3.74
N VAL A 127 15.51 -3.82 4.09
CA VAL A 127 14.73 -2.94 3.20
C VAL A 127 15.51 -1.65 2.90
N GLY A 128 16.14 -1.06 3.92
CA GLY A 128 16.98 0.13 3.75
C GLY A 128 18.13 -0.10 2.77
N VAL A 129 18.80 -1.25 2.86
CA VAL A 129 19.89 -1.64 1.95
C VAL A 129 19.37 -1.82 0.54
N LEU A 130 18.24 -2.52 0.33
CA LEU A 130 17.64 -2.70 -0.99
C LEU A 130 17.37 -1.36 -1.69
N VAL A 131 16.92 -0.35 -0.94
CA VAL A 131 16.70 1.02 -1.45
C VAL A 131 18.03 1.71 -1.72
N GLU A 132 18.96 1.71 -0.76
CA GLU A 132 20.27 2.38 -0.84
C GLU A 132 21.13 1.85 -2.00
N THR A 133 21.12 0.54 -2.22
CA THR A 133 21.89 -0.12 -3.28
C THR A 133 21.16 -0.17 -4.62
N HIS A 134 19.97 0.43 -4.72
CA HIS A 134 19.12 0.39 -5.91
C HIS A 134 18.88 -1.03 -6.42
N THR A 135 18.69 -1.99 -5.51
CA THR A 135 18.42 -3.38 -5.86
C THR A 135 17.04 -3.46 -6.53
N ALA A 136 17.02 -3.98 -7.76
CA ALA A 136 15.79 -4.09 -8.53
C ALA A 136 14.78 -5.03 -7.84
N CYS A 137 13.51 -4.64 -7.85
CA CYS A 137 12.44 -5.51 -7.40
C CYS A 137 12.20 -6.60 -8.45
N THR A 138 12.62 -7.82 -8.13
CA THR A 138 12.54 -9.00 -8.98
C THR A 138 11.73 -10.07 -8.28
N THR A 139 11.15 -11.01 -9.03
CA THR A 139 10.38 -12.13 -8.47
C THR A 139 11.13 -12.89 -7.36
N PRO A 140 12.44 -13.22 -7.50
CA PRO A 140 13.17 -13.87 -6.41
C PRO A 140 13.23 -13.05 -5.11
N TRP A 141 13.30 -11.72 -5.21
CA TRP A 141 13.26 -10.88 -4.02
C TRP A 141 11.86 -10.82 -3.40
N VAL A 142 10.82 -10.76 -4.23
CA VAL A 142 9.43 -10.83 -3.74
C VAL A 142 9.20 -12.16 -3.02
N ASP A 143 9.70 -13.27 -3.55
CA ASP A 143 9.61 -14.58 -2.89
C ASP A 143 10.38 -14.62 -1.57
N ARG A 144 11.55 -13.97 -1.49
CA ARG A 144 12.26 -13.77 -0.21
C ARG A 144 11.44 -12.98 0.81
N PHE A 145 10.66 -11.98 0.39
CA PHE A 145 9.74 -11.27 1.29
C PHE A 145 8.62 -12.19 1.80
N LYS A 146 8.08 -13.07 0.95
CA LYS A 146 7.09 -14.08 1.38
C LYS A 146 7.68 -15.06 2.39
N ASP A 147 8.91 -15.52 2.14
CA ASP A 147 9.62 -16.40 3.08
C ASP A 147 9.87 -15.72 4.43
N LEU A 148 10.26 -14.45 4.42
CA LEU A 148 10.46 -13.65 5.63
C LEU A 148 9.15 -13.40 6.38
N ASP A 149 8.07 -13.04 5.69
CA ASP A 149 6.75 -12.83 6.30
C ASP A 149 6.23 -14.12 6.94
N GLY A 150 6.31 -15.25 6.25
CA GLY A 150 5.94 -16.55 6.79
C GLY A 150 6.78 -16.94 8.01
N ALA A 151 8.10 -16.76 7.94
CA ALA A 151 9.00 -17.03 9.06
C ALA A 151 8.75 -16.08 10.26
N TYR A 152 8.39 -14.83 9.99
CA TYR A 152 8.06 -13.83 11.01
C TYR A 152 6.83 -14.24 11.81
N ARG A 153 5.74 -14.58 11.12
CA ARG A 153 4.48 -15.00 11.74
C ARG A 153 4.66 -16.28 12.55
N LEU A 154 5.33 -17.28 11.99
CA LEU A 154 5.63 -18.53 12.69
C LEU A 154 6.45 -18.28 13.97
N ALA A 155 7.45 -17.41 13.91
CA ALA A 155 8.26 -17.07 15.09
C ALA A 155 7.45 -16.28 16.14
N LEU A 156 6.57 -15.38 15.71
CA LEU A 156 5.70 -14.60 16.58
C LEU A 156 4.65 -15.49 17.28
N ASP A 157 4.06 -16.44 16.55
CA ASP A 157 3.07 -17.38 17.09
C ASP A 157 3.69 -18.46 17.99
N ALA A 158 4.96 -18.81 17.77
CA ALA A 158 5.67 -19.78 18.59
C ALA A 158 6.04 -19.23 19.98
N ASP A 159 6.16 -17.92 20.14
CA ASP A 159 6.52 -17.29 21.42
C ASP A 159 5.28 -17.09 22.31
N VAL A 160 4.86 -18.18 22.96
CA VAL A 160 3.71 -18.18 23.89
C VAL A 160 3.96 -17.39 25.18
N ALA A 161 5.21 -17.00 25.46
CA ALA A 161 5.56 -16.20 26.63
C ALA A 161 5.46 -14.69 26.35
N MET A 162 5.27 -14.29 25.09
CA MET A 162 5.15 -12.91 24.67
C MET A 162 3.83 -12.30 25.16
N GLY A 163 3.91 -11.21 25.91
CA GLY A 163 2.72 -10.45 26.32
C GLY A 163 2.00 -9.80 25.13
N PRO A 164 0.70 -9.48 25.27
CA PRO A 164 -0.11 -8.89 24.20
C PRO A 164 0.47 -7.56 23.71
N ASP A 165 0.92 -6.68 24.59
CA ASP A 165 1.47 -5.37 24.19
C ASP A 165 2.69 -5.51 23.26
N GLU A 166 3.61 -6.42 23.61
CA GLU A 166 4.80 -6.68 22.79
C GLU A 166 4.44 -7.36 21.47
N ARG A 167 3.49 -8.31 21.49
CA ARG A 167 2.97 -8.96 20.28
C ARG A 167 2.37 -7.93 19.33
N GLY A 168 1.50 -7.05 19.85
CA GLY A 168 0.87 -5.98 19.07
C GLY A 168 1.89 -5.00 18.51
N ARG A 169 2.88 -4.59 19.32
CA ARG A 169 4.00 -3.73 18.89
C ARG A 169 4.78 -4.36 17.74
N LEU A 170 5.12 -5.64 17.84
CA LEU A 170 5.87 -6.36 16.80
C LEU A 170 5.04 -6.53 15.51
N GLN A 171 3.74 -6.80 15.60
CA GLN A 171 2.87 -6.83 14.43
C GLN A 171 2.79 -5.46 13.71
N ARG A 172 2.66 -4.36 14.46
CA ARG A 172 2.72 -3.00 13.91
C ARG A 172 4.08 -2.70 13.26
N LEU A 173 5.18 -3.13 13.87
CA LEU A 173 6.52 -2.99 13.30
C LEU A 173 6.68 -3.79 12.00
N HIS A 174 6.16 -5.02 11.94
CA HIS A 174 6.15 -5.81 10.71
C HIS A 174 5.32 -5.16 9.60
N LEU A 175 4.18 -4.57 9.94
CA LEU A 175 3.37 -3.79 8.99
C LEU A 175 4.19 -2.62 8.40
N GLN A 176 4.94 -1.89 9.22
CA GLN A 176 5.82 -0.82 8.74
C GLN A 176 6.93 -1.35 7.82
N ILE A 177 7.51 -2.51 8.13
CA ILE A 177 8.51 -3.17 7.27
C ILE A 177 7.91 -3.52 5.90
N LEU A 178 6.72 -4.12 5.88
CA LEU A 178 6.02 -4.46 4.64
C LEU A 178 5.65 -3.22 3.83
N ARG A 179 5.20 -2.13 4.48
CA ARG A 179 4.94 -0.84 3.81
C ARG A 179 6.21 -0.26 3.18
N LYS A 180 7.34 -0.32 3.88
CA LYS A 180 8.66 0.07 3.32
C LYS A 180 9.06 -0.84 2.14
N GLY A 181 8.80 -2.14 2.24
CA GLY A 181 9.00 -3.10 1.14
C GLY A 181 8.13 -2.78 -0.07
N LEU A 182 6.87 -2.42 0.13
CA LEU A 182 5.98 -2.01 -0.95
C LEU A 182 6.50 -0.73 -1.63
N ARG A 183 6.89 0.28 -0.86
CA ARG A 183 7.50 1.51 -1.40
C ARG A 183 8.75 1.20 -2.22
N TRP A 184 9.64 0.34 -1.71
CA TRP A 184 10.79 -0.13 -2.46
C TRP A 184 10.40 -0.79 -3.79
N SER A 185 9.39 -1.68 -3.78
CA SER A 185 8.92 -2.35 -4.99
C SER A 185 8.25 -1.40 -5.99
N ASN A 186 7.61 -0.35 -5.50
CA ASN A 186 7.03 0.70 -6.34
C ASN A 186 8.12 1.54 -7.03
N ASP A 187 9.16 1.90 -6.27
CA ASP A 187 10.22 2.79 -6.75
C ASP A 187 11.21 2.07 -7.68
N LEU A 188 11.47 0.77 -7.44
CA LEU A 188 12.49 -0.03 -8.13
C LEU A 188 11.94 -1.28 -8.84
N GLY A 189 10.62 -1.42 -8.96
CA GLY A 189 9.95 -2.51 -9.67
C GLY A 189 9.31 -2.09 -10.99
N ALA A 190 8.65 -3.05 -11.64
CA ALA A 190 7.97 -2.86 -12.92
C ALA A 190 6.53 -2.35 -12.78
N THR A 191 5.91 -2.57 -11.62
CA THR A 191 4.49 -2.27 -11.39
C THR A 191 4.32 -0.87 -10.78
N ARG A 192 3.43 -0.07 -11.38
CA ARG A 192 3.21 1.35 -11.04
C ARG A 192 2.79 1.61 -9.59
N HIS A 193 2.20 0.62 -8.93
CA HIS A 193 1.67 0.75 -7.57
C HIS A 193 2.42 -0.12 -6.56
N GLY A 194 3.56 -0.70 -6.95
CA GLY A 194 4.26 -1.71 -6.18
C GLY A 194 3.91 -3.13 -6.61
N ASP A 195 4.69 -4.09 -6.12
CA ASP A 195 4.57 -5.49 -6.51
C ASP A 195 3.29 -6.13 -5.96
N VAL A 196 2.60 -6.89 -6.81
CA VAL A 196 1.33 -7.56 -6.48
C VAL A 196 1.48 -8.59 -5.35
N GLY A 197 2.63 -9.27 -5.26
CA GLY A 197 2.93 -10.21 -4.21
C GLY A 197 3.08 -9.52 -2.85
N ILE A 198 3.74 -8.36 -2.81
CA ILE A 198 3.87 -7.57 -1.57
C ILE A 198 2.52 -6.98 -1.15
N HIS A 199 1.68 -6.55 -2.09
CA HIS A 199 0.28 -6.20 -1.80
C HIS A 199 -0.46 -7.38 -1.16
N GLY A 200 -0.31 -8.60 -1.67
CA GLY A 200 -0.90 -9.80 -1.05
C GLY A 200 -0.46 -10.01 0.41
N LEU A 201 0.84 -9.83 0.69
CA LEU A 201 1.37 -9.94 2.06
C LEU A 201 0.79 -8.88 3.00
N LEU A 202 0.71 -7.62 2.55
CA LEU A 202 0.11 -6.52 3.30
C LEU A 202 -1.38 -6.74 3.56
N GLY A 203 -2.12 -7.19 2.55
CA GLY A 203 -3.54 -7.51 2.68
C GLY A 203 -3.80 -8.53 3.78
N GLU A 204 -3.04 -9.62 3.74
CA GLU A 204 -3.12 -10.69 4.73
C GLU A 204 -2.72 -10.22 6.13
N HIS A 205 -1.61 -9.49 6.25
CA HIS A 205 -1.13 -8.99 7.53
C HIS A 205 -2.10 -8.00 8.18
N CYS A 206 -2.61 -7.02 7.42
CA CYS A 206 -3.62 -6.07 7.91
C CYS A 206 -4.90 -6.78 8.36
N TRP A 207 -5.38 -7.79 7.62
CA TRP A 207 -6.57 -8.52 8.02
C TRP A 207 -6.34 -9.27 9.34
N ASN A 208 -5.22 -9.96 9.47
CA ASN A 208 -4.90 -10.73 10.68
C ASN A 208 -4.74 -9.80 11.90
N MET A 209 -4.06 -8.67 11.75
CA MET A 209 -3.97 -7.64 12.80
C MET A 209 -5.34 -7.11 13.22
N SER A 210 -6.30 -6.94 12.29
CA SER A 210 -7.65 -6.47 12.62
C SER A 210 -8.50 -7.48 13.41
N CYS A 211 -8.00 -8.70 13.55
CA CYS A 211 -8.62 -9.77 14.33
C CYS A 211 -7.79 -10.14 15.56
N ASP A 212 -6.63 -9.52 15.78
CA ASP A 212 -5.76 -9.78 16.92
C ASP A 212 -6.06 -8.76 18.04
N GLU A 213 -6.59 -9.25 19.15
CA GLU A 213 -6.93 -8.45 20.34
C GLU A 213 -5.71 -7.70 20.89
N ALA A 214 -4.50 -8.26 20.71
CA ALA A 214 -3.25 -7.63 21.12
C ALA A 214 -2.93 -6.34 20.31
N VAL A 215 -3.52 -6.19 19.12
CA VAL A 215 -3.33 -4.99 18.29
C VAL A 215 -4.47 -4.01 18.45
N VAL A 216 -5.71 -4.49 18.38
CA VAL A 216 -6.91 -3.64 18.39
C VAL A 216 -7.19 -3.11 19.80
N GLY A 217 -6.72 -3.82 20.83
CA GLY A 217 -7.09 -3.58 22.22
C GLY A 217 -8.52 -4.04 22.48
N ASP A 218 -8.80 -4.49 23.70
CA ASP A 218 -10.17 -4.58 24.15
C ASP A 218 -10.63 -3.12 24.34
N GLY A 219 -11.54 -2.63 23.51
CA GLY A 219 -12.00 -1.22 23.52
C GLY A 219 -12.65 -0.76 24.83
N GLY A 220 -12.56 -1.56 25.89
CA GLY A 220 -12.89 -1.23 27.26
C GLY A 220 -11.64 -0.97 28.11
N ASN A 221 -11.53 0.24 28.62
CA ASN A 221 -10.87 0.56 29.89
C ASN A 221 -9.36 0.87 29.94
N GLY A 222 -8.69 1.15 28.82
CA GLY A 222 -7.36 1.77 28.87
C GLY A 222 -7.44 3.25 29.33
N ASP A 223 -6.92 3.55 30.52
CA ASP A 223 -6.78 4.90 31.09
C ASP A 223 -6.34 5.92 30.04
N LYS A 224 -7.24 6.83 29.63
CA LYS A 224 -6.97 7.98 28.75
C LYS A 224 -6.04 9.04 29.40
N ASP A 225 -5.45 8.77 30.56
CA ASP A 225 -4.68 9.73 31.37
C ASP A 225 -3.15 9.68 31.14
N GLY A 226 -2.66 8.84 30.21
CA GLY A 226 -1.24 8.55 30.06
C GLY A 226 -0.47 9.35 28.99
N LYS A 227 -0.33 10.67 29.16
CA LYS A 227 0.81 11.48 28.66
C LYS A 227 1.04 11.48 27.12
N LYS A 228 0.50 12.49 26.44
CA LYS A 228 0.99 12.97 25.13
C LYS A 228 2.49 13.30 25.25
N GLY A 229 3.34 12.38 24.81
CA GLY A 229 4.75 12.66 24.56
C GLY A 229 4.84 13.47 23.27
N GLU A 230 5.16 14.74 23.38
CA GLU A 230 5.64 15.55 22.26
C GLU A 230 6.88 14.87 21.66
N GLU A 231 7.03 14.97 20.33
CA GLU A 231 8.18 14.51 19.50
C GLU A 231 8.01 13.15 18.79
N ASP A 232 7.10 13.10 17.81
CA ASP A 232 7.44 12.71 16.43
C ASP A 232 6.36 13.27 15.48
N ASP A 233 6.77 14.09 14.52
CA ASP A 233 5.97 14.86 13.53
C ASP A 233 5.25 13.98 12.46
N ASP A 234 4.85 12.76 12.79
CA ASP A 234 4.02 11.93 11.92
C ASP A 234 2.56 12.00 12.41
N ASP A 235 1.81 12.98 11.88
CA ASP A 235 0.39 13.35 12.12
C ASP A 235 -0.66 12.19 11.94
N ASP A 236 -0.49 11.03 12.58
CA ASP A 236 -1.37 9.85 12.45
C ASP A 236 -2.07 9.46 13.79
N ASP A 237 -2.05 10.32 14.82
CA ASP A 237 -2.43 9.97 16.21
C ASP A 237 -3.94 10.09 16.57
N ASP A 238 -4.84 10.42 15.64
CA ASP A 238 -6.25 10.73 15.98
C ASP A 238 -7.28 9.59 15.76
N ASP A 239 -6.89 8.37 15.35
CA ASP A 239 -7.86 7.34 14.92
C ASP A 239 -7.75 5.95 15.62
N ASP A 240 -7.29 5.89 16.87
CA ASP A 240 -7.20 4.62 17.62
C ASP A 240 -8.57 3.94 17.83
N GLU A 241 -9.68 4.68 17.93
CA GLU A 241 -11.01 4.14 18.26
C GLU A 241 -11.61 3.22 17.17
N ARG A 242 -11.00 3.12 15.98
CA ARG A 242 -11.46 2.24 14.88
C ARG A 242 -10.31 1.59 14.11
N LEU A 243 -9.22 1.27 14.81
CA LEU A 243 -8.04 0.65 14.20
C LEU A 243 -8.38 -0.64 13.44
N ASP A 244 -9.29 -1.48 13.95
CA ASP A 244 -9.72 -2.71 13.27
C ASP A 244 -10.41 -2.42 11.92
N ILE A 245 -11.29 -1.43 11.87
CA ILE A 245 -11.97 -1.00 10.64
C ILE A 245 -10.96 -0.44 9.64
N GLY A 246 -10.05 0.41 10.09
CA GLY A 246 -8.97 0.96 9.26
C GLY A 246 -8.06 -0.12 8.68
N LEU A 247 -7.71 -1.13 9.49
CA LEU A 247 -6.92 -2.29 9.06
C LEU A 247 -7.67 -3.16 8.05
N ARG A 248 -8.96 -3.45 8.25
CA ARG A 248 -9.77 -4.20 7.26
C ARG A 248 -9.93 -3.46 5.95
N ASN A 249 -10.12 -2.13 6.00
CA ASN A 249 -10.16 -1.27 4.83
C ASN A 249 -8.83 -1.29 4.06
N SER A 250 -7.71 -1.21 4.79
CA SER A 250 -6.37 -1.36 4.22
C SER A 250 -6.20 -2.73 3.58
N ALA A 251 -6.63 -3.80 4.27
CA ALA A 251 -6.51 -5.17 3.80
C ALA A 251 -7.19 -5.38 2.45
N VAL A 252 -8.47 -5.00 2.31
CA VAL A 252 -9.20 -5.17 1.04
C VAL A 252 -8.68 -4.28 -0.08
N THR A 253 -8.14 -3.10 0.25
CA THR A 253 -7.44 -2.25 -0.72
C THR A 253 -6.20 -2.95 -1.26
N HIS A 254 -5.39 -3.56 -0.39
CA HIS A 254 -4.22 -4.31 -0.80
C HIS A 254 -4.57 -5.59 -1.56
N TYR A 255 -5.60 -6.36 -1.18
CA TYR A 255 -6.06 -7.50 -1.98
C TYR A 255 -6.53 -7.08 -3.37
N ALA A 256 -7.25 -5.96 -3.49
CA ALA A 256 -7.69 -5.44 -4.78
C ALA A 256 -6.50 -5.04 -5.68
N LEU A 257 -5.47 -4.39 -5.10
CA LEU A 257 -4.23 -4.06 -5.81
C LEU A 257 -3.38 -5.30 -6.16
N ALA A 258 -3.48 -6.37 -5.38
CA ALA A 258 -2.89 -7.67 -5.69
C ALA A 258 -3.68 -8.46 -6.76
N GLY A 259 -4.92 -8.05 -7.07
CA GLY A 259 -5.83 -8.82 -7.93
C GLY A 259 -6.37 -10.08 -7.27
N ASP A 260 -6.30 -10.21 -5.94
CA ASP A 260 -6.74 -11.40 -5.20
C ASP A 260 -8.21 -11.28 -4.79
N ILE A 261 -9.09 -11.48 -5.76
CA ILE A 261 -10.55 -11.37 -5.57
C ILE A 261 -11.08 -12.49 -4.65
N ASP A 262 -10.46 -13.66 -4.71
CA ASP A 262 -10.85 -14.81 -3.89
C ASP A 262 -10.58 -14.55 -2.41
N ALA A 263 -9.45 -13.90 -2.07
CA ALA A 263 -9.19 -13.44 -0.70
C ALA A 263 -10.27 -12.46 -0.23
N ILE A 264 -10.63 -11.46 -1.04
CA ILE A 264 -11.69 -10.49 -0.69
C ILE A 264 -13.00 -11.24 -0.40
N ILE A 265 -13.47 -12.11 -1.30
CA ILE A 265 -14.71 -12.87 -1.10
C ILE A 265 -14.65 -13.73 0.17
N ARG A 266 -13.52 -14.41 0.41
CA ARG A 266 -13.32 -15.22 1.62
C ARG A 266 -13.44 -14.37 2.89
N ARG A 267 -12.85 -13.18 2.91
CA ARG A 267 -12.91 -12.25 4.05
C ARG A 267 -14.31 -11.67 4.25
N LEU A 268 -15.00 -11.29 3.17
CA LEU A 268 -16.38 -10.81 3.25
C LEU A 268 -17.34 -11.89 3.79
N LYS A 269 -17.13 -13.17 3.43
CA LYS A 269 -17.89 -14.30 3.98
C LYS A 269 -17.69 -14.50 5.48
N SER A 270 -16.51 -14.19 6.02
CA SER A 270 -16.23 -14.37 7.45
C SER A 270 -16.88 -13.31 8.34
N LEU A 271 -17.35 -12.19 7.78
CA LEU A 271 -18.01 -11.13 8.53
C LEU A 271 -19.48 -11.51 8.84
N PRO A 272 -20.11 -10.93 9.87
CA PRO A 272 -21.53 -11.10 10.12
C PRO A 272 -22.39 -10.54 8.97
N SER A 273 -23.62 -11.03 8.86
CA SER A 273 -24.59 -10.46 7.92
C SER A 273 -25.07 -9.10 8.41
N PRO A 274 -25.46 -8.19 7.48
CA PRO A 274 -26.02 -6.89 7.85
C PRO A 274 -27.21 -7.05 8.78
N THR A 275 -27.28 -6.20 9.81
CA THR A 275 -28.42 -6.11 10.72
C THR A 275 -29.60 -5.40 10.06
N SER A 276 -30.79 -5.49 10.67
CA SER A 276 -31.97 -4.73 10.19
C SER A 276 -31.73 -3.23 10.17
N ASP A 277 -30.98 -2.72 11.16
CA ASP A 277 -30.74 -1.29 11.35
C ASP A 277 -29.76 -0.76 10.30
N GLU A 278 -28.71 -1.53 10.00
CA GLU A 278 -27.76 -1.24 8.91
C GLU A 278 -28.38 -1.37 7.52
N LEU A 279 -29.51 -2.07 7.40
CA LEU A 279 -30.26 -2.20 6.16
C LEU A 279 -31.44 -1.23 6.08
N ALA A 280 -31.73 -0.46 7.13
CA ALA A 280 -32.92 0.39 7.16
C ALA A 280 -32.81 1.54 6.16
N HIS A 281 -33.91 1.89 5.50
CA HIS A 281 -33.93 3.06 4.61
C HIS A 281 -33.63 4.35 5.39
N GLY A 282 -32.60 5.09 4.96
CA GLY A 282 -32.17 6.31 5.65
C GLY A 282 -31.51 6.03 6.99
N HIS A 283 -30.86 4.87 7.15
CA HIS A 283 -30.14 4.52 8.36
C HIS A 283 -29.14 5.62 8.74
N VAL A 284 -29.07 5.91 10.04
CA VAL A 284 -28.15 6.92 10.60
C VAL A 284 -26.86 6.25 11.09
N CYS A 285 -26.87 4.93 11.23
CA CYS A 285 -25.68 4.16 11.56
C CYS A 285 -24.77 3.99 10.33
N PRO A 286 -23.47 3.71 10.53
CA PRO A 286 -22.57 3.31 9.45
C PRO A 286 -23.10 2.06 8.74
N PRO A 287 -22.77 1.87 7.45
CA PRO A 287 -23.15 0.66 6.73
C PRO A 287 -22.48 -0.55 7.37
N SER A 288 -23.09 -1.73 7.16
CA SER A 288 -22.48 -2.98 7.58
C SER A 288 -21.05 -3.07 7.06
N GLN A 289 -20.13 -3.52 7.92
CA GLN A 289 -18.72 -3.57 7.55
C GLN A 289 -18.48 -4.41 6.28
N ARG A 290 -19.26 -5.48 6.10
CA ARG A 290 -19.22 -6.33 4.91
C ARG A 290 -19.52 -5.53 3.64
N ASP A 291 -20.57 -4.73 3.65
CA ASP A 291 -21.01 -3.94 2.50
C ASP A 291 -20.06 -2.77 2.20
N ALA A 292 -19.52 -2.14 3.26
CA ALA A 292 -18.53 -1.07 3.14
C ALA A 292 -17.23 -1.59 2.50
N LEU A 293 -16.76 -2.77 2.92
CA LEU A 293 -15.55 -3.40 2.39
C LEU A 293 -15.71 -3.87 0.94
N LEU A 294 -16.90 -4.40 0.57
CA LEU A 294 -17.24 -4.68 -0.82
C LEU A 294 -17.12 -3.41 -1.66
N THR A 295 -17.76 -2.33 -1.22
CA THR A 295 -17.79 -1.05 -1.93
C THR A 295 -16.38 -0.49 -2.12
N ARG A 296 -15.58 -0.48 -1.05
CA ARG A 296 -14.18 -0.04 -1.11
C ARG A 296 -13.39 -0.87 -2.13
N SER A 297 -13.51 -2.19 -2.08
CA SER A 297 -12.82 -3.10 -3.02
C SER A 297 -13.18 -2.81 -4.48
N VAL A 298 -14.47 -2.63 -4.78
CA VAL A 298 -14.95 -2.31 -6.13
C VAL A 298 -14.42 -0.96 -6.61
N LEU A 299 -14.46 0.05 -5.74
CA LEU A 299 -13.95 1.39 -6.07
C LEU A 299 -12.44 1.38 -6.33
N VAL A 300 -11.66 0.63 -5.56
CA VAL A 300 -10.22 0.46 -5.80
C VAL A 300 -9.96 -0.18 -7.16
N LEU A 301 -10.62 -1.31 -7.45
CA LEU A 301 -10.46 -2.02 -8.73
C LEU A 301 -10.83 -1.14 -9.92
N LEU A 302 -11.92 -0.38 -9.82
CA LEU A 302 -12.31 0.57 -10.87
C LEU A 302 -11.30 1.72 -10.99
N ALA A 303 -10.81 2.28 -9.89
CA ALA A 303 -9.85 3.39 -9.90
C ALA A 303 -8.49 3.01 -10.54
N ILE A 304 -8.10 1.72 -10.47
CA ILE A 304 -6.93 1.17 -11.16
C ILE A 304 -7.26 0.56 -12.54
N GLU A 305 -8.44 0.86 -13.08
CA GLU A 305 -8.86 0.50 -14.43
C GLU A 305 -9.04 -1.03 -14.64
N ASN A 306 -9.29 -1.77 -13.54
CA ASN A 306 -9.53 -3.21 -13.55
C ASN A 306 -11.03 -3.53 -13.47
N LEU A 307 -11.78 -3.15 -14.51
CA LEU A 307 -13.23 -3.38 -14.61
C LEU A 307 -13.59 -4.88 -14.59
N ARG A 308 -12.74 -5.73 -15.18
CA ARG A 308 -12.98 -7.18 -15.26
C ARG A 308 -13.11 -7.80 -13.87
N ASP A 309 -12.13 -7.53 -13.02
CA ASP A 309 -12.08 -8.15 -11.70
C ASP A 309 -13.09 -7.49 -10.75
N ALA A 310 -13.38 -6.19 -10.92
CA ALA A 310 -14.48 -5.52 -10.22
C ALA A 310 -15.85 -6.16 -10.54
N ALA A 311 -16.13 -6.42 -11.82
CA ALA A 311 -17.36 -7.09 -12.26
C ALA A 311 -17.42 -8.55 -11.80
N PHE A 312 -16.28 -9.24 -11.73
CA PHE A 312 -16.19 -10.58 -11.14
C PHE A 312 -16.51 -10.55 -9.65
N LEU A 313 -15.88 -9.65 -8.87
CA LEU A 313 -16.10 -9.49 -7.44
C LEU A 313 -17.58 -9.28 -7.10
N VAL A 314 -18.26 -8.35 -7.78
CA VAL A 314 -19.70 -8.09 -7.54
C VAL A 314 -20.55 -9.32 -7.84
N ARG A 315 -20.29 -10.04 -8.94
CA ARG A 315 -21.03 -11.25 -9.28
C ARG A 315 -20.81 -12.38 -8.27
N SER A 316 -19.57 -12.57 -7.82
CA SER A 316 -19.23 -13.57 -6.81
C SER A 316 -19.82 -13.21 -5.46
N TYR A 317 -19.83 -11.93 -5.08
CA TYR A 317 -20.51 -11.46 -3.86
C TYR A 317 -22.01 -11.80 -3.88
N LEU A 318 -22.70 -11.40 -4.95
CA LEU A 318 -24.14 -11.67 -5.11
C LEU A 318 -24.44 -13.18 -5.09
N LYS A 319 -23.61 -13.98 -5.78
CA LYS A 319 -23.81 -15.43 -5.88
C LYS A 319 -23.52 -16.17 -4.57
N GLU A 320 -22.40 -15.84 -3.92
CA GLU A 320 -21.84 -16.67 -2.86
C GLU A 320 -22.13 -16.17 -1.44
N ILE A 321 -22.59 -14.92 -1.32
CA ILE A 321 -22.90 -14.30 -0.02
C ILE A 321 -24.39 -13.95 0.02
N GLU A 322 -24.87 -13.11 -0.89
CA GLU A 322 -26.27 -12.64 -0.88
C GLU A 322 -27.25 -13.77 -1.15
N ASN A 323 -27.14 -14.44 -2.30
CA ASN A 323 -28.03 -15.55 -2.66
C ASN A 323 -27.92 -16.72 -1.68
N ALA A 324 -26.72 -16.98 -1.12
CA ALA A 324 -26.52 -18.02 -0.12
C ALA A 324 -27.23 -17.69 1.21
N SER A 325 -27.39 -16.40 1.54
CA SER A 325 -28.18 -15.92 2.68
C SER A 325 -29.69 -15.85 2.42
N GLY A 326 -30.15 -16.25 1.22
CA GLY A 326 -31.55 -16.19 0.81
C GLY A 326 -32.00 -14.86 0.21
N ARG A 327 -31.12 -13.84 0.19
CA ARG A 327 -31.38 -12.54 -0.46
C ARG A 327 -31.04 -12.64 -1.95
N THR A 328 -32.01 -13.08 -2.75
CA THR A 328 -31.82 -13.21 -4.21
C THR A 328 -31.62 -11.85 -4.88
N ASN A 329 -30.99 -11.83 -6.06
CA ASN A 329 -30.88 -10.61 -6.87
C ASN A 329 -32.22 -9.88 -7.09
N ASP A 330 -33.30 -10.64 -7.32
CA ASP A 330 -34.64 -10.07 -7.49
C ASP A 330 -35.19 -9.51 -6.18
N ALA A 331 -34.93 -10.18 -5.05
CA ALA A 331 -35.32 -9.67 -3.73
C ALA A 331 -34.59 -8.36 -3.41
N LEU A 332 -33.27 -8.29 -3.63
CA LEU A 332 -32.49 -7.06 -3.42
C LEU A 332 -32.98 -5.91 -4.30
N ARG A 333 -33.28 -6.19 -5.57
CA ARG A 333 -33.81 -5.21 -6.50
C ARG A 333 -35.21 -4.73 -6.09
N ASN A 334 -36.11 -5.65 -5.74
CA ASN A 334 -37.46 -5.31 -5.33
C ASN A 334 -37.44 -4.48 -4.05
N SER A 335 -36.61 -4.86 -3.09
CA SER A 335 -36.42 -4.13 -1.84
C SER A 335 -35.91 -2.71 -2.07
N TYR A 336 -34.90 -2.53 -2.92
CA TYR A 336 -34.42 -1.18 -3.27
C TYR A 336 -35.47 -0.29 -3.95
N LEU A 337 -36.41 -0.88 -4.70
CA LEU A 337 -37.47 -0.15 -5.40
C LEU A 337 -38.70 0.10 -4.53
N ASP A 338 -38.94 -0.75 -3.54
CA ASP A 338 -40.09 -0.68 -2.64
C ASP A 338 -39.75 0.08 -1.36
N LYS A 339 -40.08 1.37 -1.32
CA LYS A 339 -39.85 2.20 -0.13
C LYS A 339 -40.67 1.76 1.10
N SER A 340 -41.63 0.85 0.95
CA SER A 340 -42.54 0.43 2.03
C SER A 340 -41.99 -0.72 2.86
N ASP A 341 -41.00 -1.48 2.36
CA ASP A 341 -40.39 -2.58 3.11
C ASP A 341 -39.40 -2.09 4.18
N GLY A 342 -39.01 -0.82 4.11
CA GLY A 342 -38.07 -0.17 5.03
C GLY A 342 -36.63 -0.62 4.87
N ILE A 343 -36.29 -1.38 3.82
CA ILE A 343 -34.97 -1.99 3.60
C ILE A 343 -34.31 -1.33 2.37
N ALA A 344 -33.02 -1.03 2.48
CA ALA A 344 -32.21 -0.42 1.42
C ALA A 344 -30.86 -1.14 1.32
N PRO A 345 -30.69 -2.13 0.41
CA PRO A 345 -29.41 -2.79 0.18
C PRO A 345 -28.47 -1.89 -0.65
N SER A 346 -28.20 -0.68 -0.14
CA SER A 346 -27.64 0.44 -0.89
C SER A 346 -26.30 0.11 -1.56
N HIS A 347 -25.38 -0.52 -0.83
CA HIS A 347 -24.03 -0.80 -1.32
C HIS A 347 -23.99 -1.88 -2.42
N ALA A 348 -24.78 -2.95 -2.30
CA ALA A 348 -24.85 -3.99 -3.33
C ALA A 348 -25.44 -3.44 -4.64
N ILE A 349 -26.47 -2.59 -4.53
CA ILE A 349 -27.09 -1.91 -5.67
C ILE A 349 -26.12 -0.89 -6.27
N PHE A 350 -25.50 -0.05 -5.45
CA PHE A 350 -24.49 0.92 -5.88
C PHE A 350 -23.37 0.26 -6.68
N CYS A 351 -22.76 -0.80 -6.13
CA CYS A 351 -21.68 -1.52 -6.82
C CYS A 351 -22.16 -2.12 -8.14
N SER A 352 -23.33 -2.75 -8.17
CA SER A 352 -23.92 -3.32 -9.38
C SER A 352 -24.17 -2.27 -10.46
N MET A 353 -24.74 -1.11 -10.08
CA MET A 353 -24.97 0.01 -11.00
C MET A 353 -23.67 0.64 -11.47
N MET A 354 -22.69 0.83 -10.58
CA MET A 354 -21.39 1.41 -10.90
C MET A 354 -20.66 0.58 -11.97
N ILE A 355 -20.62 -0.74 -11.82
CA ILE A 355 -20.05 -1.64 -12.83
C ILE A 355 -20.77 -1.45 -14.17
N ARG A 356 -22.11 -1.47 -14.19
CA ARG A 356 -22.88 -1.31 -15.44
C ARG A 356 -22.65 0.02 -16.12
N ILE A 357 -22.48 1.10 -15.35
CA ILE A 357 -22.20 2.43 -15.92
C ILE A 357 -20.78 2.47 -16.49
N CYS A 358 -19.78 1.88 -15.82
CA CYS A 358 -18.40 1.80 -16.29
C CYS A 358 -18.19 0.84 -17.48
N GLU A 359 -19.07 -0.16 -17.67
CA GLU A 359 -19.11 -1.02 -18.87
C GLU A 359 -19.56 -0.27 -20.14
N LYS A 360 -20.12 0.93 -19.99
CA LYS A 360 -20.60 1.76 -21.11
C LYS A 360 -19.56 2.80 -21.52
N ASP A 361 -19.93 3.62 -22.49
CA ASP A 361 -19.07 4.70 -22.99
C ASP A 361 -19.18 5.98 -22.14
N VAL A 362 -18.36 6.98 -22.47
CA VAL A 362 -18.30 8.29 -21.82
C VAL A 362 -19.68 9.00 -21.78
N LYS A 363 -20.65 8.62 -22.61
CA LYS A 363 -21.98 9.25 -22.64
C LYS A 363 -22.81 8.94 -21.40
N THR A 364 -22.43 7.93 -20.60
CA THR A 364 -23.08 7.63 -19.32
C THR A 364 -22.54 8.49 -18.17
N ALA A 365 -21.67 9.48 -18.42
CA ALA A 365 -21.20 10.43 -17.41
C ALA A 365 -22.31 11.04 -16.55
N PRO A 366 -23.48 11.46 -17.09
CA PRO A 366 -24.58 11.97 -16.26
C PRO A 366 -25.14 10.92 -15.30
N LEU A 367 -25.17 9.64 -15.70
CA LEU A 367 -25.61 8.55 -14.83
C LEU A 367 -24.59 8.28 -13.71
N PHE A 368 -23.29 8.36 -14.02
CA PHE A 368 -22.24 8.28 -13.01
C PHE A 368 -22.37 9.40 -11.96
N THR A 369 -22.50 10.65 -12.41
CA THR A 369 -22.68 11.80 -11.51
C THR A 369 -23.95 11.67 -10.67
N TRP A 370 -25.05 11.21 -11.29
CA TRP A 370 -26.30 10.93 -10.58
C TRP A 370 -26.10 9.84 -9.52
N LEU A 371 -25.42 8.74 -9.86
CA LEU A 371 -25.20 7.63 -8.95
C LEU A 371 -24.37 8.05 -7.73
N VAL A 372 -23.21 8.67 -7.94
CA VAL A 372 -22.33 9.12 -6.84
C VAL A 372 -23.05 10.15 -5.95
N ARG A 373 -23.84 11.05 -6.53
CA ARG A 373 -24.60 12.03 -5.76
C ARG A 373 -25.69 11.39 -4.90
N ASN A 374 -26.49 10.47 -5.45
CA ASN A 374 -27.61 9.87 -4.71
C ASN A 374 -27.16 8.90 -3.61
N PHE A 375 -26.02 8.24 -3.81
CA PHE A 375 -25.41 7.40 -2.77
C PHE A 375 -24.42 8.18 -1.90
N GLY A 376 -24.32 9.51 -2.07
CA GLY A 376 -23.31 10.33 -1.39
C GLY A 376 -23.41 10.31 0.13
N GLN A 377 -24.62 10.20 0.69
CA GLN A 377 -24.83 10.04 2.13
C GLN A 377 -24.23 8.71 2.62
N GLU A 378 -24.56 7.60 1.96
CA GLU A 378 -24.05 6.25 2.30
C GLU A 378 -22.54 6.13 2.14
N LEU A 379 -21.99 6.71 1.06
CA LEU A 379 -20.55 6.76 0.85
C LEU A 379 -19.87 7.66 1.88
N GLY A 380 -20.56 8.67 2.40
CA GLY A 380 -20.06 9.61 3.40
C GLY A 380 -20.00 9.03 4.82
N THR A 381 -20.78 8.00 5.13
CA THR A 381 -20.76 7.30 6.43
C THR A 381 -19.75 6.15 6.48
N MET A 382 -19.15 5.79 5.35
CA MET A 382 -18.03 4.84 5.32
C MET A 382 -16.82 5.41 6.07
N HIS A 383 -16.06 4.54 6.73
CA HIS A 383 -14.78 4.94 7.33
C HIS A 383 -13.83 5.49 6.25
N ASP A 384 -13.19 6.62 6.56
CA ASP A 384 -12.35 7.39 5.64
C ASP A 384 -13.08 7.72 4.32
N PRO A 385 -14.08 8.63 4.39
CA PRO A 385 -14.88 9.02 3.23
C PRO A 385 -14.07 9.84 2.21
N GLU A 386 -12.93 10.40 2.60
CA GLU A 386 -12.05 11.14 1.70
C GLU A 386 -11.39 10.22 0.68
N THR A 387 -10.93 9.04 1.10
CA THR A 387 -10.43 8.03 0.17
C THR A 387 -11.51 7.54 -0.79
N VAL A 388 -12.75 7.36 -0.31
CA VAL A 388 -13.90 7.00 -1.18
C VAL A 388 -14.15 8.10 -2.22
N ARG A 389 -14.09 9.37 -1.83
CA ARG A 389 -14.16 10.53 -2.72
C ARG A 389 -13.01 10.56 -3.73
N ALA A 390 -11.80 10.21 -3.31
CA ALA A 390 -10.64 10.16 -4.19
C ALA A 390 -10.80 9.07 -5.27
N TYR A 391 -11.27 7.87 -4.91
CA TYR A 391 -11.54 6.81 -5.88
C TYR A 391 -12.65 7.17 -6.84
N THR A 392 -13.79 7.65 -6.36
CA THR A 392 -14.89 8.09 -7.24
C THR A 392 -14.46 9.21 -8.18
N THR A 393 -13.66 10.18 -7.71
CA THR A 393 -13.07 11.21 -8.58
C THR A 393 -12.17 10.62 -9.66
N LYS A 394 -11.31 9.66 -9.30
CA LYS A 394 -10.42 8.97 -10.24
C LYS A 394 -11.21 8.16 -11.27
N ILE A 395 -12.28 7.47 -10.87
CA ILE A 395 -13.20 6.75 -11.77
C ILE A 395 -13.87 7.72 -12.75
N GLY A 396 -14.39 8.84 -12.24
CA GLY A 396 -14.96 9.94 -13.03
C GLY A 396 -14.04 10.40 -14.15
N ARG A 397 -12.77 10.58 -13.81
CA ARG A 397 -11.73 11.00 -14.76
C ARG A 397 -11.39 9.91 -15.78
N VAL A 398 -11.27 8.65 -15.37
CA VAL A 398 -10.79 7.56 -16.25
C VAL A 398 -11.87 7.10 -17.23
N TYR A 399 -13.10 6.88 -16.76
CA TYR A 399 -14.16 6.28 -17.58
C TYR A 399 -15.03 7.31 -18.29
N PHE A 400 -15.07 8.55 -17.80
CA PHE A 400 -16.05 9.55 -18.22
C PHE A 400 -15.45 10.93 -18.56
N ASP A 401 -14.12 11.07 -18.56
CA ASP A 401 -13.41 12.33 -18.81
C ASP A 401 -13.86 13.53 -17.94
N ILE A 402 -14.45 13.24 -16.77
CA ILE A 402 -14.89 14.28 -15.82
C ILE A 402 -13.65 14.88 -15.19
N GLN A 403 -13.46 16.18 -15.38
CA GLN A 403 -12.36 16.90 -14.73
C GLN A 403 -12.62 16.96 -13.22
N PRO A 404 -11.62 16.65 -12.37
CA PRO A 404 -11.77 16.78 -10.93
C PRO A 404 -12.07 18.25 -10.57
N PRO A 405 -12.85 18.50 -9.50
CA PRO A 405 -13.02 19.85 -8.99
C PRO A 405 -11.65 20.50 -8.74
N PRO A 406 -11.47 21.80 -9.03
CA PRO A 406 -10.23 22.50 -8.70
C PRO A 406 -9.91 22.35 -7.22
N SER A 407 -8.64 22.14 -6.88
CA SER A 407 -8.23 22.11 -5.47
C SER A 407 -8.47 23.48 -4.83
N MET A 408 -8.76 23.53 -3.52
CA MET A 408 -8.88 24.81 -2.81
C MET A 408 -7.62 25.67 -2.94
N MET A 409 -6.44 25.06 -3.02
CA MET A 409 -5.20 25.78 -3.33
C MET A 409 -5.22 26.41 -4.72
N SER A 410 -5.72 25.72 -5.74
CA SER A 410 -5.88 26.29 -7.08
C SER A 410 -6.90 27.44 -7.07
N MET A 411 -7.97 27.33 -6.26
CA MET A 411 -8.94 28.41 -6.11
C MET A 411 -8.34 29.62 -5.37
N MET A 412 -7.56 29.41 -4.31
CA MET A 412 -6.82 30.48 -3.60
C MET A 412 -5.76 31.12 -4.49
N GLU A 413 -5.00 30.33 -5.26
CA GLU A 413 -3.99 30.83 -6.19
C GLU A 413 -4.63 31.66 -7.32
N ASN A 414 -5.80 31.24 -7.82
CA ASN A 414 -6.58 32.01 -8.78
C ASN A 414 -7.16 33.29 -8.16
N MET A 415 -7.65 33.24 -6.91
CA MET A 415 -8.12 34.42 -6.19
C MET A 415 -6.96 35.41 -5.92
N MET A 416 -5.81 34.94 -5.43
CA MET A 416 -4.63 35.76 -5.20
C MET A 416 -4.05 36.33 -6.49
N SER A 417 -4.06 35.56 -7.59
CA SER A 417 -3.65 36.07 -8.91
C SER A 417 -4.63 37.12 -9.45
N SER A 418 -5.93 36.98 -9.17
CA SER A 418 -6.94 37.98 -9.55
C SER A 418 -6.89 39.25 -8.68
N MET A 419 -6.42 39.14 -7.44
CA MET A 419 -6.34 40.25 -6.48
C MET A 419 -4.97 40.94 -6.50
N GLY A 420 -3.90 40.21 -6.85
CA GLY A 420 -2.53 40.71 -7.02
C GLY A 420 -2.17 41.13 -8.45
N GLY A 421 -3.01 40.82 -9.44
CA GLY A 421 -2.82 41.13 -10.86
C GLY A 421 -3.29 42.52 -11.31
N GLY A 422 -3.62 43.42 -10.37
CA GLY A 422 -4.00 44.82 -10.63
C GLY A 422 -2.85 45.74 -11.10
N GLY A 423 -1.88 45.19 -11.83
CA GLY A 423 -0.77 45.91 -12.46
C GLY A 423 -1.14 46.49 -13.82
N GLY A 424 -2.29 47.15 -13.92
CA GLY A 424 -2.72 47.92 -15.08
C GLY A 424 -2.09 49.32 -15.08
N GLY A 425 -0.76 49.38 -15.24
CA GLY A 425 -0.06 50.61 -15.58
C GLY A 425 -0.50 51.11 -16.96
N GLY A 426 -1.58 51.89 -17.00
CA GLY A 426 -2.19 52.37 -18.23
C GLY A 426 -3.02 53.63 -17.99
N ARG A 427 -2.32 54.75 -17.81
CA ARG A 427 -2.74 56.14 -18.07
C ARG A 427 -4.24 56.41 -18.32
N GLY A 428 -4.82 57.20 -17.42
CA GLY A 428 -5.69 58.31 -17.78
C GLY A 428 -7.19 58.04 -17.78
N GLY A 429 -7.82 58.25 -16.63
CA GLY A 429 -9.29 58.33 -16.54
C GLY A 429 -9.76 58.44 -15.10
N MET A 430 -9.88 59.67 -14.60
CA MET A 430 -10.58 59.96 -13.35
C MET A 430 -11.99 59.35 -13.36
N MET A 431 -12.30 58.49 -12.38
CA MET A 431 -13.68 58.22 -11.96
C MET A 431 -13.72 58.29 -10.42
N PRO A 432 -14.49 59.21 -9.83
CA PRO A 432 -14.68 59.30 -8.39
C PRO A 432 -15.87 58.41 -7.98
N GLY A 433 -15.60 57.34 -7.25
CA GLY A 433 -16.65 56.46 -6.74
C GLY A 433 -16.11 55.53 -5.67
N GLY A 434 -15.99 56.03 -4.44
CA GLY A 434 -15.56 55.23 -3.29
C GLY A 434 -16.53 54.08 -3.03
N MET A 435 -16.03 52.85 -3.07
CA MET A 435 -16.77 51.69 -2.57
C MET A 435 -16.94 51.79 -1.05
N ASN A 436 -18.19 51.72 -0.61
CA ASN A 436 -18.59 51.85 0.78
C ASN A 436 -18.17 50.59 1.59
N PRO A 437 -17.33 50.72 2.63
CA PRO A 437 -16.85 49.59 3.45
C PRO A 437 -17.96 48.74 4.07
N ALA A 438 -19.15 49.32 4.30
CA ALA A 438 -20.29 48.60 4.86
C ALA A 438 -20.84 47.51 3.92
N ALA A 439 -20.78 47.73 2.60
CA ALA A 439 -21.25 46.74 1.63
C ALA A 439 -20.31 45.52 1.56
N MET A 440 -19.01 45.72 1.82
CA MET A 440 -18.03 44.64 1.84
C MET A 440 -18.19 43.76 3.10
N MET A 441 -18.49 44.36 4.25
CA MET A 441 -18.71 43.61 5.50
C MET A 441 -20.01 42.78 5.45
N GLN A 442 -21.05 43.28 4.78
CA GLN A 442 -22.31 42.56 4.63
C GLN A 442 -22.19 41.36 3.65
N ALA A 443 -21.32 41.46 2.64
CA ALA A 443 -21.02 40.34 1.74
C ALA A 443 -20.25 39.22 2.44
N MET A 444 -19.37 39.55 3.39
CA MET A 444 -18.65 38.55 4.20
C MET A 444 -19.58 37.80 5.16
N GLN A 445 -20.52 38.50 5.78
CA GLN A 445 -21.49 37.87 6.70
C GLN A 445 -22.44 36.90 5.96
N ALA A 446 -22.80 37.18 4.71
CA ALA A 446 -23.65 36.31 3.90
C ALA A 446 -22.96 35.00 3.48
N MET A 447 -21.63 34.98 3.37
CA MET A 447 -20.88 33.76 3.04
C MET A 447 -20.66 32.83 4.25
N GLN A 448 -20.70 33.37 5.47
CA GLN A 448 -20.43 32.59 6.68
C GLN A 448 -21.69 31.89 7.26
N GLY A 449 -22.89 32.22 6.75
CA GLY A 449 -24.16 31.71 7.26
C GLY A 449 -24.86 30.64 6.41
N GLY A 450 -24.22 30.14 5.34
CA GLY A 450 -24.85 29.27 4.34
C GLY A 450 -24.61 27.76 4.52
N GLY A 451 -24.46 27.28 5.76
CA GLY A 451 -24.32 25.85 6.07
C GLY A 451 -25.45 25.38 7.00
N MET A 452 -26.53 24.87 6.41
CA MET A 452 -27.44 23.90 7.04
C MET A 452 -27.54 22.68 6.13
#